data_AF-A0A519DV36-F1
#
_entry.id   AF-A0A519DV36-F1
#
_cell.length_a   1.000
_cell.length_b   1.000
_cell.length_c   1.000
_cell.angle_alpha   90.00
_cell.angle_beta   90.00
_cell.angle_gamma   90.00
#
_symmetry.space_group_name_H-M   'P 1'
#
loop_
_entity.id
_entity.type
_entity.pdbx_description
1 polymer ?
#
loop_
_entity_poly.entity_id
_entity_poly.type
_entity_poly.pdbx_seq_one_letter_code
_entity_poly.pdbx_strand_id
1 'polypeptide(L)'
;MSVIRPVFWIRFLAIFAWTLVLLGCDSLSVFTTPPLPQSLDKISSVEINEAGLLEINWVTKPNAPPSIYQIYLEEVDKNDAALQFTSAALNAAPLKSEDTTIETAISPRKKGNLIHASADLKYVFADILKTDSRYLLQLVEKGRKVPAGPEMVILLEVSFAGFAATSAVASSDSVKLTWAAVDGANRYEVYGDEGLTTLLGSTPTTSITLPTKNGGLLKEYFVRAYRGQLASPDSVRIPLNQSFVVVNKVTSLTPNGKYTAGKILDFEVQFSEKVSFYGTSTLPLVMANQKRNAFYVSGNNTNTLHYRYVVQAGDDTLALQNGMILGGDFVDATSLNVAANLPETGANVSLAETSLLVIDTIPPTAPSSIGFNTAISSTGNFDVSWSTSTDLYFLTHNLKLCSDIDCSVSCTGTTAEAGI
;
A
#
# COMPACT_ATOMS: atom_id res chain seq x y z
N MET A 1 59.19 2.30 -108.46
CA MET A 1 57.85 2.37 -109.10
C MET A 1 57.20 3.66 -108.61
N SER A 2 57.38 4.75 -109.34
CA SER A 2 56.47 5.22 -110.39
C SER A 2 55.19 5.81 -109.77
N VAL A 3 55.14 7.12 -109.47
CA VAL A 3 54.58 8.21 -110.34
C VAL A 3 53.07 8.35 -109.97
N ILE A 4 52.50 9.50 -109.58
CA ILE A 4 52.07 10.65 -110.41
C ILE A 4 51.57 11.80 -109.49
N ARG A 5 52.13 13.01 -109.64
CA ARG A 5 51.60 14.38 -109.33
C ARG A 5 50.42 14.73 -110.28
N PRO A 6 49.52 15.74 -110.14
CA PRO A 6 49.90 17.18 -110.00
C PRO A 6 48.84 18.16 -109.38
N VAL A 7 49.24 19.31 -108.79
CA VAL A 7 49.39 20.71 -109.31
C VAL A 7 48.08 21.49 -109.57
N PHE A 8 47.98 22.69 -108.98
CA PHE A 8 47.60 24.03 -109.54
C PHE A 8 46.80 24.85 -108.50
N TRP A 9 47.27 25.95 -107.87
CA TRP A 9 47.67 27.33 -108.27
C TRP A 9 46.51 28.33 -108.56
N ILE A 10 46.68 29.56 -108.02
CA ILE A 10 46.05 30.88 -108.36
C ILE A 10 44.81 31.26 -107.50
N ARG A 11 44.92 32.15 -106.48
CA ARG A 11 44.96 33.65 -106.44
C ARG A 11 43.67 34.34 -106.94
N PHE A 12 43.05 35.18 -106.09
CA PHE A 12 42.51 36.56 -106.33
C PHE A 12 41.73 36.98 -105.04
N LEU A 13 42.15 38.03 -104.30
CA LEU A 13 41.55 39.39 -104.23
C LEU A 13 40.04 39.40 -103.89
N ALA A 14 39.45 40.15 -102.95
CA ALA A 14 39.84 41.37 -102.24
C ALA A 14 38.77 41.71 -101.15
N ILE A 15 39.03 42.79 -100.39
CA ILE A 15 38.06 43.69 -99.70
C ILE A 15 37.75 43.43 -98.21
N PHE A 16 38.44 44.21 -97.36
CA PHE A 16 37.93 45.07 -96.27
C PHE A 16 36.56 44.77 -95.62
N ALA A 17 36.56 44.50 -94.31
CA ALA A 17 35.70 45.20 -93.33
C ALA A 17 36.12 44.85 -91.88
N TRP A 18 36.31 45.89 -91.07
CA TRP A 18 36.48 45.84 -89.62
C TRP A 18 35.23 45.29 -88.91
N THR A 19 35.40 44.49 -87.85
CA THR A 19 34.57 44.56 -86.64
C THR A 19 35.22 43.81 -85.48
N LEU A 20 35.22 44.46 -84.32
CA LEU A 20 35.88 44.10 -83.07
C LEU A 20 34.82 43.52 -82.12
N VAL A 21 34.95 42.28 -81.63
CA VAL A 21 34.23 41.80 -80.42
C VAL A 21 35.11 40.83 -79.63
N LEU A 22 35.27 41.15 -78.35
CA LEU A 22 35.96 40.44 -77.26
C LEU A 22 35.18 39.20 -76.79
N LEU A 23 35.85 38.44 -75.91
CA LEU A 23 35.36 37.42 -74.94
C LEU A 23 35.56 35.97 -75.43
N GLY A 24 36.13 35.06 -74.66
CA GLY A 24 36.39 35.06 -73.21
C GLY A 24 36.28 33.60 -72.76
N CYS A 25 37.20 33.17 -71.88
CA CYS A 25 37.40 31.79 -71.44
C CYS A 25 36.13 30.98 -71.13
N ASP A 26 36.08 29.76 -71.67
CA ASP A 26 35.26 28.68 -71.14
C ASP A 26 35.85 28.17 -69.83
N SER A 27 35.26 28.59 -68.71
CA SER A 27 35.30 27.82 -67.48
C SER A 27 33.91 27.89 -66.85
N LEU A 28 33.09 26.87 -67.10
CA LEU A 28 31.90 26.58 -66.30
C LEU A 28 32.36 26.27 -64.87
N SER A 29 32.37 27.28 -64.01
CA SER A 29 32.42 27.10 -62.56
C SER A 29 31.02 26.73 -62.08
N VAL A 30 30.80 25.45 -61.80
CA VAL A 30 29.67 25.02 -60.98
C VAL A 30 29.98 25.48 -59.56
N PHE A 31 29.42 26.63 -59.16
CA PHE A 31 29.40 27.03 -57.75
C PHE A 31 28.48 26.07 -57.00
N THR A 32 29.04 24.95 -56.53
CA THR A 32 28.41 24.24 -55.42
C THR A 32 28.41 25.21 -54.25
N THR A 33 27.24 25.57 -53.74
CA THR A 33 27.16 26.36 -52.51
C THR A 33 28.00 25.65 -51.44
N PRO A 34 28.94 26.35 -50.79
CA PRO A 34 29.72 25.74 -49.72
C PRO A 34 28.75 25.19 -48.69
N PRO A 35 29.02 24.01 -48.11
CA PRO A 35 28.17 23.46 -47.07
C PRO A 35 28.01 24.51 -45.98
N LEU A 36 26.76 24.79 -45.57
CA LEU A 36 26.50 25.74 -44.49
C LEU A 36 27.40 25.39 -43.29
N PRO A 37 28.03 26.37 -42.62
CA PRO A 37 28.78 26.13 -41.39
C PRO A 37 27.84 25.63 -40.30
N GLN A 38 28.32 24.72 -39.44
CA GLN A 38 27.51 24.12 -38.38
C GLN A 38 27.29 25.13 -37.26
N SER A 39 26.04 25.55 -37.11
CA SER A 39 25.56 26.44 -36.06
C SER A 39 25.23 25.70 -34.78
N LEU A 40 24.75 24.46 -34.84
CA LEU A 40 24.49 23.61 -33.67
C LEU A 40 25.80 23.27 -32.97
N ASP A 41 25.88 23.58 -31.67
CA ASP A 41 27.01 23.18 -30.82
C ASP A 41 26.71 21.84 -30.16
N LYS A 42 25.70 21.81 -29.28
CA LYS A 42 25.23 20.60 -28.60
C LYS A 42 23.76 20.72 -28.20
N ILE A 43 23.14 19.57 -27.95
CA ILE A 43 21.87 19.49 -27.23
C ILE A 43 22.18 19.71 -25.75
N SER A 44 21.51 20.67 -25.13
CA SER A 44 21.77 21.06 -23.73
C SER A 44 20.92 20.26 -22.75
N SER A 45 19.67 19.93 -23.11
CA SER A 45 18.84 19.02 -22.34
C SER A 45 17.81 18.32 -23.21
N VAL A 46 17.47 17.09 -22.82
CA VAL A 46 16.32 16.32 -23.30
C VAL A 46 15.65 15.75 -22.07
N GLU A 47 14.44 16.17 -21.78
CA GLU A 47 13.74 15.80 -20.53
C GLU A 47 12.22 15.74 -20.73
N ILE A 48 11.52 15.17 -19.75
CA ILE A 48 10.07 15.30 -19.65
C ILE A 48 9.75 16.46 -18.71
N ASN A 49 9.07 17.48 -19.21
CA ASN A 49 8.72 18.66 -18.41
C ASN A 49 7.62 18.36 -17.37
N GLU A 50 7.25 19.36 -16.57
CA GLU A 50 6.21 19.22 -15.53
C GLU A 50 4.82 18.85 -16.08
N ALA A 51 4.56 19.13 -17.36
CA ALA A 51 3.32 18.75 -18.05
C ALA A 51 3.33 17.31 -18.57
N GLY A 52 4.46 16.59 -18.49
CA GLY A 52 4.59 15.23 -19.01
C GLY A 52 4.96 15.16 -20.50
N LEU A 53 5.40 16.26 -21.08
CA LEU A 53 5.76 16.36 -22.51
C LEU A 53 7.27 16.37 -22.70
N LEU A 54 7.74 15.80 -23.81
CA LEU A 54 9.15 15.83 -24.19
C LEU A 54 9.58 17.26 -24.53
N GLU A 55 10.56 17.77 -23.80
CA GLU A 55 11.19 19.07 -24.02
C GLU A 55 12.65 18.88 -24.43
N ILE A 56 13.05 19.60 -25.48
CA ILE A 56 14.40 19.55 -26.04
C ILE A 56 14.92 20.99 -26.07
N ASN A 57 16.10 21.20 -25.49
CA ASN A 57 16.82 22.47 -25.52
C ASN A 57 18.20 22.25 -26.13
N TRP A 58 18.66 23.19 -26.95
CA TRP A 58 19.99 23.13 -27.56
C TRP A 58 20.65 24.49 -27.63
N VAL A 59 21.96 24.48 -27.85
CA VAL A 59 22.78 25.68 -27.92
C VAL A 59 23.52 25.74 -29.25
N THR A 60 23.73 26.97 -29.71
CA THR A 60 24.46 27.25 -30.95
C THR A 60 25.90 27.64 -30.66
N LYS A 61 26.80 27.40 -31.61
CA LYS A 61 28.19 27.84 -31.52
C LYS A 61 28.23 29.37 -31.42
N PRO A 62 29.21 29.94 -30.70
CA PRO A 62 29.41 31.37 -30.65
C PRO A 62 29.52 31.97 -32.07
N ASN A 63 28.79 33.05 -32.33
CA ASN A 63 28.74 33.74 -33.63
C ASN A 63 28.20 32.91 -34.81
N ALA A 64 27.47 31.83 -34.55
CA ALA A 64 26.83 31.05 -35.60
C ALA A 64 25.74 31.86 -36.33
N PRO A 65 25.59 31.69 -37.67
CA PRO A 65 24.50 32.32 -38.39
C PRO A 65 23.14 31.76 -37.96
N PRO A 66 22.06 32.57 -38.03
CA PRO A 66 20.71 32.08 -37.80
C PRO A 66 20.39 30.89 -38.70
N SER A 67 19.90 29.81 -38.10
CA SER A 67 19.63 28.55 -38.80
C SER A 67 18.29 27.99 -38.35
N ILE A 68 17.61 27.29 -39.26
CA ILE A 68 16.41 26.53 -38.93
C ILE A 68 16.86 25.13 -38.56
N TYR A 69 16.41 24.63 -37.41
CA TYR A 69 16.64 23.28 -36.95
C TYR A 69 15.43 22.42 -37.26
N GLN A 70 15.67 21.21 -37.74
CA GLN A 70 14.67 20.19 -38.02
C GLN A 70 14.81 19.08 -36.98
N ILE A 71 13.70 18.75 -36.32
CA ILE A 71 13.62 17.74 -35.28
C ILE A 71 12.88 16.55 -35.86
N TYR A 72 13.51 15.38 -35.78
CA TYR A 72 12.95 14.12 -36.21
C TYR A 72 12.84 13.19 -35.02
N LEU A 73 11.72 12.48 -34.92
CA LEU A 73 11.47 11.53 -33.86
C LEU A 73 10.86 10.28 -34.48
N GLU A 74 11.43 9.13 -34.17
CA GLU A 74 10.94 7.84 -34.62
C GLU A 74 10.65 6.95 -33.42
N GLU A 75 9.45 6.36 -33.39
CA GLU A 75 9.11 5.31 -32.44
C GLU A 75 9.72 3.99 -32.90
N VAL A 76 10.37 3.29 -31.98
CA VAL A 76 11.02 2.00 -32.24
C VAL A 76 10.63 0.98 -31.17
N ASP A 77 10.73 -0.31 -31.53
CA ASP A 77 10.45 -1.40 -30.59
C ASP A 77 11.42 -1.33 -29.40
N LYS A 78 10.86 -1.35 -28.20
CA LYS A 78 11.62 -1.36 -26.95
C LYS A 78 12.53 -2.59 -26.82
N ASN A 79 12.20 -3.68 -27.50
CA ASN A 79 12.95 -4.93 -27.45
C ASN A 79 13.99 -5.07 -28.57
N ASP A 80 14.20 -4.05 -29.40
CA ASP A 80 15.21 -4.10 -30.45
C ASP A 80 16.61 -4.28 -29.84
N ALA A 81 17.22 -5.44 -30.08
CA ALA A 81 18.54 -5.81 -29.54
C ALA A 81 19.67 -4.89 -30.02
N ALA A 82 19.49 -4.18 -31.14
CA ALA A 82 20.46 -3.22 -31.66
C ALA A 82 20.39 -1.86 -30.97
N LEU A 83 19.27 -1.53 -30.31
CA LEU A 83 19.01 -0.23 -29.70
C LEU A 83 18.88 -0.37 -28.19
N GLN A 84 19.98 -0.69 -27.51
CA GLN A 84 20.03 -0.89 -26.07
C GLN A 84 20.83 0.23 -25.38
N PHE A 85 20.37 0.62 -24.19
CA PHE A 85 21.11 1.55 -23.34
C PHE A 85 22.36 0.88 -22.75
N THR A 86 23.43 1.63 -22.63
CA THR A 86 24.66 1.23 -21.94
C THR A 86 24.70 1.84 -20.54
N SER A 87 25.83 1.68 -19.85
CA SER A 87 26.11 2.36 -18.59
C SER A 87 26.32 3.87 -18.73
N ALA A 88 26.44 4.39 -19.96
CA ALA A 88 26.60 5.82 -20.23
C ALA A 88 25.26 6.58 -20.26
N ALA A 89 24.13 5.88 -20.24
CA ALA A 89 22.81 6.50 -20.28
C ALA A 89 22.59 7.47 -19.10
N LEU A 90 22.06 8.64 -19.43
CA LEU A 90 21.60 9.61 -18.45
C LEU A 90 20.19 9.25 -18.00
N ASN A 91 20.00 9.13 -16.68
CA ASN A 91 18.69 8.88 -16.08
C ASN A 91 18.18 10.18 -15.43
N ALA A 92 17.42 10.96 -16.18
CA ALA A 92 16.71 12.15 -15.69
C ALA A 92 15.22 11.83 -15.61
N ALA A 93 14.83 11.11 -14.55
CA ALA A 93 13.50 10.52 -14.44
C ALA A 93 12.36 11.55 -14.69
N PRO A 94 11.30 11.15 -15.44
CA PRO A 94 11.02 9.81 -15.92
C PRO A 94 11.61 9.52 -17.31
N LEU A 95 12.69 10.18 -17.73
CA LEU A 95 13.35 9.93 -19.02
C LEU A 95 14.74 9.33 -18.84
N LYS A 96 15.01 8.27 -19.61
CA LYS A 96 16.35 7.77 -19.86
C LYS A 96 16.76 8.19 -21.26
N SER A 97 17.97 8.74 -21.39
CA SER A 97 18.50 9.19 -22.67
C SER A 97 19.97 8.80 -22.86
N GLU A 98 20.36 8.51 -24.09
CA GLU A 98 21.75 8.20 -24.43
C GLU A 98 22.06 8.57 -25.87
N ASP A 99 23.18 9.27 -26.08
CA ASP A 99 23.72 9.50 -27.41
C ASP A 99 24.21 8.17 -27.99
N THR A 100 23.70 7.81 -29.17
CA THR A 100 24.09 6.59 -29.88
C THR A 100 24.29 6.86 -31.36
N THR A 101 24.84 5.88 -32.06
CA THR A 101 25.11 5.95 -33.48
C THR A 101 24.37 4.82 -34.19
N ILE A 102 23.63 5.18 -35.24
CA ILE A 102 22.81 4.24 -36.01
C ILE A 102 23.19 4.26 -37.49
N GLU A 103 22.84 3.20 -38.21
CA GLU A 103 22.94 3.20 -39.66
C GLU A 103 22.00 4.24 -40.26
N THR A 104 22.47 4.97 -41.28
CA THR A 104 21.70 6.01 -41.99
C THR A 104 20.35 5.49 -42.52
N ALA A 105 20.27 4.20 -42.85
CA ALA A 105 19.06 3.58 -43.39
C ALA A 105 17.88 3.59 -42.41
N ILE A 106 18.17 3.53 -41.11
CA ILE A 106 17.14 3.53 -40.05
C ILE A 106 17.00 4.90 -39.38
N SER A 107 17.70 5.94 -39.84
CA SER A 107 17.67 7.25 -39.20
C SER A 107 16.29 7.93 -39.31
N PRO A 108 15.79 8.57 -38.23
CA PRO A 108 14.50 9.27 -38.25
C PRO A 108 14.42 10.29 -39.38
N ARG A 109 15.54 10.97 -39.64
CA ARG A 109 15.69 11.91 -40.74
C ARG A 109 15.55 11.27 -42.12
N LYS A 110 16.15 10.09 -42.33
CA LYS A 110 16.07 9.38 -43.61
C LYS A 110 14.67 8.84 -43.87
N LYS A 111 13.98 8.38 -42.81
CA LYS A 111 12.58 7.96 -42.87
C LYS A 111 11.62 9.14 -43.10
N GLY A 112 12.04 10.36 -42.77
CA GLY A 112 11.27 11.58 -43.04
C GLY A 112 10.30 11.96 -41.92
N ASN A 113 10.50 11.43 -40.71
CA ASN A 113 9.60 11.62 -39.56
C ASN A 113 9.87 12.96 -38.86
N LEU A 114 9.68 14.05 -39.61
CA LEU A 114 9.87 15.42 -39.17
C LEU A 114 8.71 15.82 -38.24
N ILE A 115 9.00 16.09 -36.97
CA ILE A 115 7.99 16.55 -36.00
C ILE A 115 7.94 18.08 -35.90
N HIS A 116 9.05 18.76 -36.17
CA HIS A 116 9.11 20.22 -36.07
C HIS A 116 10.27 20.83 -36.86
N ALA A 117 10.10 22.09 -37.27
CA ALA A 117 11.17 22.90 -37.81
C ALA A 117 11.03 24.37 -37.36
N SER A 118 12.01 24.89 -36.63
CA SER A 118 12.02 26.29 -36.17
C SER A 118 13.44 26.83 -36.03
N ALA A 119 13.56 28.16 -35.94
CA ALA A 119 14.78 28.87 -35.56
C ALA A 119 14.94 29.00 -34.03
N ASP A 120 13.90 28.66 -33.26
CA ASP A 120 13.96 28.61 -31.80
C ASP A 120 15.02 27.62 -31.33
N LEU A 121 15.47 27.76 -30.08
CA LEU A 121 16.46 26.87 -29.46
C LEU A 121 15.84 25.92 -28.42
N LYS A 122 14.51 25.87 -28.41
CA LYS A 122 13.67 25.06 -27.53
C LYS A 122 12.50 24.53 -28.33
N TYR A 123 12.13 23.29 -28.06
CA TYR A 123 10.93 22.68 -28.60
C TYR A 123 10.26 21.76 -27.57
N VAL A 124 8.94 21.78 -27.52
CA VAL A 124 8.12 20.87 -26.71
C VAL A 124 7.26 20.05 -27.66
N PHE A 125 7.43 18.73 -27.62
CA PHE A 125 6.63 17.80 -28.40
C PHE A 125 5.19 17.77 -27.87
N ALA A 126 4.22 17.86 -28.76
CA ALA A 126 2.82 18.03 -28.37
C ALA A 126 2.17 16.74 -27.85
N ASP A 127 2.65 15.58 -28.30
CA ASP A 127 2.10 14.28 -27.93
C ASP A 127 2.86 13.66 -26.75
N ILE A 128 2.18 12.79 -26.02
CA ILE A 128 2.76 12.04 -24.90
C ILE A 128 3.54 10.85 -25.46
N LEU A 129 4.78 10.68 -25.01
CA LEU A 129 5.56 9.50 -25.35
C LEU A 129 4.93 8.25 -24.73
N LYS A 130 4.86 7.16 -25.49
CA LYS A 130 4.39 5.87 -24.98
C LYS A 130 5.44 5.27 -24.05
N THR A 131 4.96 4.67 -22.97
CA THR A 131 5.82 4.08 -21.92
C THR A 131 6.32 2.68 -22.25
N ASP A 132 5.70 2.01 -23.22
CA ASP A 132 6.05 0.68 -23.73
C ASP A 132 7.01 0.73 -24.94
N SER A 133 7.42 1.93 -25.36
CA SER A 133 8.18 2.15 -26.60
C SER A 133 9.51 2.85 -26.32
N ARG A 134 10.44 2.74 -27.28
CA ARG A 134 11.66 3.55 -27.34
C ARG A 134 11.54 4.56 -28.47
N TYR A 135 12.37 5.60 -28.42
CA TYR A 135 12.39 6.63 -29.45
C TYR A 135 13.80 6.97 -29.89
N LEU A 136 13.96 7.23 -31.19
CA LEU A 136 15.17 7.80 -31.76
C LEU A 136 14.91 9.27 -32.07
N LEU A 137 15.60 10.16 -31.36
CA LEU A 137 15.53 11.60 -31.57
C LEU A 137 16.74 12.07 -32.39
N GLN A 138 16.49 12.89 -33.40
CA GLN A 138 17.55 13.47 -34.22
C GLN A 138 17.29 14.96 -34.47
N LEU A 139 18.29 15.80 -34.14
CA LEU A 139 18.28 17.25 -34.38
C LEU A 139 19.29 17.60 -35.45
N VAL A 140 18.86 18.26 -36.52
CA VAL A 140 19.74 18.65 -37.63
C VAL A 140 19.42 20.04 -38.16
N GLU A 141 20.43 20.77 -38.63
CA GLU A 141 20.21 22.01 -39.36
C GLU A 141 19.58 21.75 -40.73
N LYS A 142 18.61 22.59 -41.10
CA LYS A 142 17.97 22.56 -42.41
C LYS A 142 19.01 22.78 -43.52
N GLY A 143 18.97 21.93 -44.54
CA GLY A 143 19.87 22.01 -45.69
C GLY A 143 21.19 21.24 -45.52
N ARG A 144 21.44 20.61 -44.36
CA ARG A 144 22.52 19.63 -44.21
C ARG A 144 22.36 18.49 -45.22
N LYS A 145 23.44 17.99 -45.81
CA LYS A 145 23.37 16.72 -46.55
C LYS A 145 23.25 15.56 -45.55
N VAL A 146 22.57 14.51 -45.95
CA VAL A 146 22.55 13.25 -45.18
C VAL A 146 23.93 12.59 -45.36
N PRO A 147 24.64 12.24 -44.28
CA PRO A 147 25.93 11.55 -44.37
C PRO A 147 25.79 10.19 -45.08
N ALA A 148 26.88 9.71 -45.70
CA ALA A 148 26.91 8.36 -46.27
C ALA A 148 27.22 7.28 -45.22
N GLY A 149 27.65 7.68 -44.03
CA GLY A 149 27.99 6.81 -42.91
C GLY A 149 27.04 6.98 -41.73
N PRO A 150 27.35 6.34 -40.58
CA PRO A 150 26.47 6.31 -39.43
C PRO A 150 26.11 7.72 -38.92
N GLU A 151 24.89 7.86 -38.43
CA GLU A 151 24.35 9.12 -37.90
C GLU A 151 24.24 9.08 -36.38
N MET A 152 24.57 10.19 -35.73
CA MET A 152 24.32 10.37 -34.29
C MET A 152 22.85 10.66 -34.04
N VAL A 153 22.28 9.98 -33.05
CA VAL A 153 20.90 10.14 -32.57
C VAL A 153 20.88 9.99 -31.05
N ILE A 154 19.80 10.42 -30.42
CA ILE A 154 19.57 10.19 -28.99
C ILE A 154 18.53 9.09 -28.87
N LEU A 155 18.89 7.99 -28.21
CA LEU A 155 17.94 6.95 -27.80
C LEU A 155 17.22 7.41 -26.54
N LEU A 156 15.89 7.36 -26.54
CA LEU A 156 15.02 7.78 -25.45
C LEU A 156 14.12 6.64 -24.98
N GLU A 157 13.90 6.54 -23.67
CA GLU A 157 12.91 5.64 -23.07
C GLU A 157 12.28 6.30 -21.84
N VAL A 158 10.95 6.26 -21.76
CA VAL A 158 10.26 6.66 -20.53
C VAL A 158 10.47 5.57 -19.47
N SER A 159 11.08 5.96 -18.35
CA SER A 159 11.47 5.08 -17.26
C SER A 159 11.06 5.68 -15.92
N PHE A 160 9.95 5.20 -15.37
CA PHE A 160 9.57 5.46 -13.99
C PHE A 160 10.25 4.46 -13.05
N ALA A 161 10.65 4.91 -11.86
CA ALA A 161 11.02 3.99 -10.80
C ALA A 161 9.79 3.17 -10.34
N GLY A 162 10.01 1.92 -9.96
CA GLY A 162 8.96 1.12 -9.32
C GLY A 162 8.57 1.69 -7.96
N PHE A 163 7.31 1.48 -7.56
CA PHE A 163 6.86 1.84 -6.22
C PHE A 163 7.50 0.96 -5.14
N ALA A 164 7.74 1.56 -3.97
CA ALA A 164 8.20 0.85 -2.77
C ALA A 164 7.49 1.38 -1.52
N ALA A 165 7.68 0.67 -0.39
CA ALA A 165 7.19 1.07 0.94
C ALA A 165 5.69 1.45 0.97
N THR A 166 4.86 0.66 0.29
CA THR A 166 3.41 0.87 0.29
C THR A 166 2.78 0.40 1.61
N SER A 167 1.83 1.17 2.13
CA SER A 167 1.05 0.77 3.31
C SER A 167 -0.38 1.32 3.25
N ALA A 168 -1.31 0.58 3.86
CA ALA A 168 -2.68 1.01 4.08
C ALA A 168 -3.05 0.80 5.56
N VAL A 169 -3.53 1.86 6.20
CA VAL A 169 -3.96 1.83 7.60
C VAL A 169 -5.39 2.33 7.69
N ALA A 170 -6.30 1.45 8.10
CA ALA A 170 -7.69 1.78 8.30
C ALA A 170 -7.93 2.42 9.67
N SER A 171 -8.90 3.32 9.72
CA SER A 171 -9.50 3.90 10.92
C SER A 171 -11.02 3.83 10.80
N SER A 172 -11.75 4.30 11.81
CA SER A 172 -13.21 4.19 11.86
C SER A 172 -13.95 4.85 10.70
N ASP A 173 -13.37 5.86 10.05
CA ASP A 173 -14.04 6.63 9.00
C ASP A 173 -13.18 6.91 7.77
N SER A 174 -11.93 6.43 7.77
CA SER A 174 -10.97 6.71 6.71
C SER A 174 -9.88 5.65 6.63
N VAL A 175 -9.27 5.52 5.46
CA VAL A 175 -8.06 4.75 5.24
C VAL A 175 -6.94 5.69 4.81
N LYS A 176 -5.79 5.59 5.47
CA LYS A 176 -4.58 6.32 5.09
C LYS A 176 -3.69 5.38 4.27
N LEU A 177 -3.40 5.81 3.05
CA LEU A 177 -2.49 5.13 2.13
C LEU A 177 -1.17 5.90 2.07
N THR A 178 -0.05 5.18 2.06
CA THR A 178 1.29 5.77 1.93
C THR A 178 2.14 4.96 0.95
N TRP A 179 3.11 5.61 0.32
CA TRP A 179 4.10 4.99 -0.57
C TRP A 179 5.42 5.78 -0.54
N ALA A 180 6.50 5.22 -1.10
CA ALA A 180 7.74 5.97 -1.36
C ALA A 180 7.57 6.89 -2.58
N ALA A 181 8.33 8.00 -2.62
CA ALA A 181 8.35 8.87 -3.79
C ALA A 181 8.88 8.11 -5.02
N VAL A 182 8.19 8.26 -6.15
CA VAL A 182 8.62 7.78 -7.46
C VAL A 182 9.37 8.91 -8.16
N ASP A 183 10.63 8.68 -8.51
CA ASP A 183 11.45 9.68 -9.20
C ASP A 183 10.79 10.14 -10.50
N GLY A 184 10.76 11.46 -10.70
CA GLY A 184 10.11 12.12 -11.84
C GLY A 184 8.60 12.33 -11.69
N ALA A 185 7.92 11.66 -10.76
CA ALA A 185 6.49 11.85 -10.54
C ALA A 185 6.19 13.16 -9.78
N ASN A 186 5.16 13.88 -10.21
CA ASN A 186 4.65 15.09 -9.53
C ASN A 186 3.19 14.97 -9.07
N ARG A 187 2.52 13.87 -9.44
CA ARG A 187 1.15 13.55 -9.01
C ARG A 187 1.00 12.04 -8.87
N TYR A 188 0.16 11.63 -7.93
CA TYR A 188 -0.28 10.25 -7.74
C TYR A 188 -1.80 10.21 -7.79
N GLU A 189 -2.33 9.13 -8.34
CA GLU A 189 -3.76 8.84 -8.39
C GLU A 189 -4.01 7.46 -7.80
N VAL A 190 -5.03 7.37 -6.96
CA VAL A 190 -5.43 6.15 -6.27
C VAL A 190 -6.75 5.66 -6.81
N TYR A 191 -6.80 4.37 -7.11
CA TYR A 191 -7.90 3.66 -7.72
C TYR A 191 -8.41 2.53 -6.82
N GLY A 192 -9.69 2.21 -6.95
CA GLY A 192 -10.36 1.14 -6.21
C GLY A 192 -10.31 -0.23 -6.90
N ASP A 193 -9.78 -0.30 -8.12
CA ASP A 193 -9.71 -1.51 -8.93
C ASP A 193 -8.42 -1.58 -9.74
N GLU A 194 -7.98 -2.80 -10.06
CA GLU A 194 -6.75 -3.08 -10.82
C GLU A 194 -6.81 -2.52 -12.24
N GLY A 195 -8.00 -2.41 -12.83
CA GLY A 195 -8.23 -1.83 -14.15
C GLY A 195 -8.11 -0.30 -14.20
N LEU A 196 -7.87 0.35 -13.05
CA LEU A 196 -7.76 1.81 -12.92
C LEU A 196 -9.01 2.56 -13.43
N THR A 197 -10.19 1.97 -13.24
CA THR A 197 -11.46 2.53 -13.73
C THR A 197 -12.17 3.41 -12.71
N THR A 198 -11.93 3.15 -11.41
CA THR A 198 -12.59 3.80 -10.27
C THR A 198 -11.59 4.70 -9.55
N LEU A 199 -11.49 5.95 -9.97
CA LEU A 199 -10.63 6.95 -9.31
C LEU A 199 -11.22 7.32 -7.94
N LEU A 200 -10.44 7.10 -6.88
CA LEU A 200 -10.80 7.44 -5.50
C LEU A 200 -10.23 8.79 -5.07
N GLY A 201 -9.07 9.18 -5.60
CA GLY A 201 -8.46 10.47 -5.27
C GLY A 201 -7.12 10.70 -5.94
N SER A 202 -6.63 11.94 -5.86
CA SER A 202 -5.33 12.35 -6.38
C SER A 202 -4.60 13.25 -5.39
N THR A 203 -3.27 13.17 -5.38
CA THR A 203 -2.40 13.91 -4.45
C THR A 203 -1.03 14.16 -5.08
N PRO A 204 -0.39 15.32 -4.84
CA PRO A 204 1.02 15.55 -5.21
C PRO A 204 2.01 14.98 -4.19
N THR A 205 1.51 14.52 -3.04
CA THR A 205 2.34 13.98 -1.96
C THR A 205 2.33 12.45 -1.98
N THR A 206 3.18 11.83 -1.16
CA THR A 206 3.32 10.38 -1.08
C THR A 206 2.31 9.72 -0.12
N SER A 207 1.20 10.41 0.15
CA SER A 207 0.10 9.87 0.96
C SER A 207 -1.25 10.47 0.59
N ILE A 208 -2.30 9.71 0.81
CA ILE A 208 -3.69 10.18 0.72
C ILE A 208 -4.54 9.51 1.79
N THR A 209 -5.48 10.27 2.35
CA THR A 209 -6.49 9.75 3.27
C THR A 209 -7.83 9.74 2.55
N LEU A 210 -8.43 8.56 2.41
CA LEU A 210 -9.71 8.37 1.71
C LEU A 210 -10.82 8.09 2.74
N PRO A 211 -11.99 8.75 2.64
CA PRO A 211 -13.10 8.47 3.54
C PRO A 211 -13.76 7.12 3.22
N THR A 212 -14.15 6.36 4.24
CA THR A 212 -14.82 5.05 4.07
C THR A 212 -16.35 5.16 3.96
N LYS A 213 -16.92 6.31 4.30
CA LYS A 213 -18.39 6.51 4.41
C LYS A 213 -19.19 6.36 3.11
N ASN A 214 -18.57 6.50 1.93
CA ASN A 214 -19.28 6.50 0.64
C ASN A 214 -18.84 5.40 -0.34
N GLY A 215 -17.83 4.60 0.01
CA GLY A 215 -17.31 3.51 -0.86
C GLY A 215 -17.02 2.21 -0.11
N GLY A 216 -17.20 2.19 1.21
CA GLY A 216 -16.75 1.08 2.06
C GLY A 216 -15.24 1.02 2.17
N LEU A 217 -14.75 0.19 3.09
CA LEU A 217 -13.36 -0.26 3.07
C LEU A 217 -13.17 -1.21 1.89
N LEU A 218 -12.08 -1.02 1.15
CA LEU A 218 -11.63 -1.98 0.15
C LEU A 218 -10.49 -2.79 0.74
N LYS A 219 -10.40 -4.07 0.35
CA LYS A 219 -9.27 -4.92 0.71
C LYS A 219 -7.96 -4.45 0.09
N GLU A 220 -8.06 -3.73 -1.03
CA GLU A 220 -6.94 -3.42 -1.89
C GLU A 220 -7.17 -2.07 -2.57
N TYR A 221 -6.09 -1.33 -2.76
CA TYR A 221 -6.05 -0.05 -3.45
C TYR A 221 -4.94 -0.09 -4.48
N PHE A 222 -5.05 0.68 -5.56
CA PHE A 222 -4.04 0.73 -6.61
C PHE A 222 -3.56 2.17 -6.77
N VAL A 223 -2.26 2.43 -6.65
CA VAL A 223 -1.71 3.77 -6.88
C VAL A 223 -0.86 3.79 -8.14
N ARG A 224 -1.01 4.87 -8.92
CA ARG A 224 -0.26 5.10 -10.16
C ARG A 224 0.39 6.48 -10.13
N ALA A 225 1.61 6.55 -10.63
CA ALA A 225 2.42 7.76 -10.64
C ALA A 225 2.25 8.49 -11.97
N TYR A 226 2.28 9.82 -11.91
CA TYR A 226 2.11 10.71 -13.05
C TYR A 226 3.15 11.83 -13.00
N ARG A 227 3.60 12.25 -14.17
CA ARG A 227 4.25 13.54 -14.41
C ARG A 227 3.38 14.33 -15.36
N GLY A 228 2.59 15.27 -14.84
CA GLY A 228 1.61 15.99 -15.65
C GLY A 228 0.60 15.05 -16.33
N GLN A 229 0.64 14.94 -17.65
CA GLN A 229 -0.21 14.03 -18.43
C GLN A 229 0.42 12.64 -18.63
N LEU A 230 1.73 12.50 -18.46
CA LEU A 230 2.44 11.24 -18.62
C LEU A 230 2.17 10.34 -17.41
N ALA A 231 1.59 9.17 -17.66
CA ALA A 231 1.35 8.15 -16.64
C ALA A 231 2.47 7.10 -16.65
N SER A 232 2.86 6.61 -15.49
CA SER A 232 3.70 5.41 -15.36
C SER A 232 3.03 4.19 -16.02
N PRO A 233 3.78 3.23 -16.58
CA PRO A 233 3.19 2.06 -17.24
C PRO A 233 2.40 1.18 -16.25
N ASP A 234 2.93 1.00 -15.05
CA ASP A 234 2.35 0.13 -14.03
C ASP A 234 1.68 0.90 -12.89
N SER A 235 0.77 0.22 -12.20
CA SER A 235 0.29 0.64 -10.88
C SER A 235 0.84 -0.32 -9.82
N VAL A 236 0.84 0.12 -8.55
CA VAL A 236 1.16 -0.76 -7.43
C VAL A 236 -0.08 -1.03 -6.60
N ARG A 237 -0.27 -2.32 -6.28
CA ARG A 237 -1.28 -2.80 -5.35
C ARG A 237 -0.85 -2.51 -3.91
N ILE A 238 -1.73 -1.87 -3.14
CA ILE A 238 -1.59 -1.63 -1.71
C ILE A 238 -2.68 -2.44 -0.99
N PRO A 239 -2.33 -3.61 -0.42
CA PRO A 239 -3.29 -4.40 0.35
C PRO A 239 -3.55 -3.75 1.71
N LEU A 240 -4.82 -3.74 2.12
CA LEU A 240 -5.22 -3.47 3.49
C LEU A 240 -5.24 -4.81 4.23
N ASN A 241 -4.38 -4.94 5.25
CA ASN A 241 -4.17 -6.24 5.93
C ASN A 241 -4.88 -6.35 7.28
N GLN A 242 -5.45 -5.25 7.78
CA GLN A 242 -6.04 -5.22 9.11
C GLN A 242 -7.30 -4.35 9.11
N SER A 243 -8.32 -4.84 9.80
CA SER A 243 -9.54 -4.09 10.08
C SER A 243 -9.32 -3.02 11.16
N PHE A 244 -10.13 -1.96 11.15
CA PHE A 244 -10.19 -1.01 12.26
C PHE A 244 -11.09 -1.50 13.42
N VAL A 245 -11.79 -2.63 13.24
CA VAL A 245 -12.71 -3.15 14.25
C VAL A 245 -11.95 -3.57 15.50
N VAL A 246 -12.49 -3.20 16.67
CA VAL A 246 -11.90 -3.47 17.99
C VAL A 246 -12.95 -3.98 18.96
N VAL A 247 -12.51 -4.62 20.06
CA VAL A 247 -13.39 -4.94 21.18
C VAL A 247 -13.55 -3.70 22.05
N ASN A 248 -14.78 -3.22 22.19
CA ASN A 248 -15.11 -2.05 22.99
C ASN A 248 -15.29 -2.37 24.46
N LYS A 249 -15.95 -3.51 24.76
CA LYS A 249 -16.42 -3.81 26.12
C LYS A 249 -16.58 -5.30 26.35
N VAL A 250 -16.28 -5.73 27.56
CA VAL A 250 -16.65 -7.05 28.09
C VAL A 250 -17.52 -6.83 29.32
N THR A 251 -18.62 -7.56 29.47
CA THR A 251 -19.53 -7.42 30.62
C THR A 251 -20.17 -8.75 30.97
N SER A 252 -20.52 -8.94 32.25
CA SER A 252 -21.34 -10.07 32.68
C SER A 252 -22.83 -9.83 32.42
N LEU A 253 -23.50 -10.83 31.85
CA LEU A 253 -24.96 -10.89 31.82
C LEU A 253 -25.52 -11.49 33.12
N THR A 254 -24.71 -12.25 33.84
CA THR A 254 -25.02 -12.70 35.19
C THR A 254 -24.90 -11.52 36.17
N PRO A 255 -25.87 -11.31 37.09
CA PRO A 255 -25.82 -10.23 38.07
C PRO A 255 -24.55 -10.23 38.92
N ASN A 256 -24.24 -9.10 39.55
CA ASN A 256 -23.15 -9.04 40.51
C ASN A 256 -23.44 -9.95 41.73
N GLY A 257 -22.43 -10.66 42.21
CA GLY A 257 -22.62 -11.59 43.31
C GLY A 257 -21.48 -12.57 43.53
N LYS A 258 -21.74 -13.53 44.41
CA LYS A 258 -20.83 -14.62 44.77
C LYS A 258 -21.33 -15.92 44.16
N TYR A 259 -20.43 -16.69 43.57
CA TYR A 259 -20.75 -17.89 42.81
C TYR A 259 -19.90 -19.07 43.27
N THR A 260 -20.57 -20.20 43.46
CA THR A 260 -19.94 -21.47 43.84
C THR A 260 -19.79 -22.40 42.65
N ALA A 261 -19.06 -23.50 42.82
CA ALA A 261 -18.89 -24.52 41.79
C ALA A 261 -20.23 -25.03 41.21
N GLY A 262 -20.27 -25.23 39.90
CA GLY A 262 -21.44 -25.65 39.13
C GLY A 262 -22.38 -24.51 38.71
N LYS A 263 -22.17 -23.27 39.18
CA LYS A 263 -22.94 -22.12 38.71
C LYS A 263 -22.55 -21.71 37.29
N ILE A 264 -23.53 -21.23 36.54
CA ILE A 264 -23.35 -20.74 35.17
C ILE A 264 -23.19 -19.23 35.22
N LEU A 265 -22.14 -18.74 34.57
CA LEU A 265 -21.88 -17.32 34.33
C LEU A 265 -21.95 -17.06 32.82
N ASP A 266 -22.79 -16.11 32.42
CA ASP A 266 -22.95 -15.70 31.03
C ASP A 266 -22.33 -14.30 30.84
N PHE A 267 -21.64 -14.11 29.72
CA PHE A 267 -20.88 -12.90 29.39
C PHE A 267 -21.22 -12.38 28.00
N GLU A 268 -20.95 -11.11 27.80
CA GLU A 268 -21.09 -10.41 26.53
C GLU A 268 -19.77 -9.71 26.18
N VAL A 269 -19.33 -9.87 24.93
CA VAL A 269 -18.20 -9.14 24.34
C VAL A 269 -18.73 -8.31 23.18
N GLN A 270 -18.58 -6.99 23.28
CA GLN A 270 -19.06 -6.03 22.29
C GLN A 270 -17.90 -5.50 21.45
N PHE A 271 -18.03 -5.61 20.14
CA PHE A 271 -17.14 -5.03 19.13
C PHE A 271 -17.65 -3.66 18.67
N SER A 272 -16.76 -2.87 18.06
CA SER A 272 -17.10 -1.59 17.44
C SER A 272 -18.01 -1.73 16.21
N GLU A 273 -17.83 -2.81 15.46
CA GLU A 273 -18.70 -3.19 14.35
C GLU A 273 -19.01 -4.68 14.36
N LYS A 274 -19.85 -5.09 13.41
CA LYS A 274 -20.21 -6.48 13.18
C LYS A 274 -18.98 -7.32 12.80
N VAL A 275 -18.82 -8.46 13.47
CA VAL A 275 -17.78 -9.44 13.19
C VAL A 275 -18.37 -10.79 12.85
N SER A 276 -17.65 -11.55 12.03
CA SER A 276 -17.89 -12.98 11.81
C SER A 276 -16.68 -13.76 12.26
N PHE A 277 -16.89 -14.98 12.76
CA PHE A 277 -15.79 -15.93 12.95
C PHE A 277 -16.21 -17.32 12.47
N TYR A 278 -15.20 -18.13 12.18
CA TYR A 278 -15.35 -19.52 11.75
C TYR A 278 -14.66 -20.42 12.77
N GLY A 279 -15.30 -21.51 13.19
CA GLY A 279 -14.72 -22.46 14.15
C GLY A 279 -15.09 -22.15 15.60
N THR A 280 -14.12 -22.30 16.51
CA THR A 280 -14.31 -22.14 17.96
C THR A 280 -13.85 -20.78 18.44
N SER A 281 -14.65 -20.15 19.30
CA SER A 281 -14.27 -18.92 19.98
C SER A 281 -14.35 -19.09 21.50
N THR A 282 -13.40 -18.49 22.22
CA THR A 282 -13.32 -18.55 23.69
C THR A 282 -12.95 -17.20 24.28
N LEU A 283 -13.69 -16.79 25.32
CA LEU A 283 -13.32 -15.67 26.18
C LEU A 283 -12.42 -16.16 27.31
N PRO A 284 -11.12 -15.79 27.35
CA PRO A 284 -10.29 -16.12 28.49
C PRO A 284 -10.75 -15.35 29.72
N LEU A 285 -10.84 -16.07 30.83
CA LEU A 285 -11.14 -15.59 32.17
C LEU A 285 -9.89 -15.77 33.03
N VAL A 286 -9.55 -14.76 33.81
CA VAL A 286 -8.42 -14.74 34.73
C VAL A 286 -8.97 -14.73 36.15
N MET A 287 -8.56 -15.74 36.92
CA MET A 287 -8.87 -15.93 38.33
C MET A 287 -7.60 -15.70 39.16
N ALA A 288 -7.65 -15.91 40.48
CA ALA A 288 -6.51 -15.64 41.36
C ALA A 288 -5.25 -16.45 40.96
N ASN A 289 -5.42 -17.75 40.69
CA ASN A 289 -4.29 -18.67 40.51
C ASN A 289 -4.28 -19.38 39.14
N GLN A 290 -5.27 -19.12 38.28
CA GLN A 290 -5.41 -19.84 37.03
C GLN A 290 -6.22 -19.07 35.99
N LYS A 291 -6.22 -19.61 34.77
CA LYS A 291 -7.04 -19.13 33.67
C LYS A 291 -8.03 -20.20 33.24
N ARG A 292 -9.19 -19.74 32.79
CA ARG A 292 -10.29 -20.55 32.28
C ARG A 292 -10.82 -19.94 30.99
N ASN A 293 -11.57 -20.72 30.23
CA ASN A 293 -12.19 -20.23 29.00
C ASN A 293 -13.70 -20.33 29.15
N ALA A 294 -14.39 -19.20 28.96
CA ALA A 294 -15.81 -19.20 28.66
C ALA A 294 -15.99 -19.50 27.16
N PHE A 295 -16.94 -20.37 26.84
CA PHE A 295 -17.16 -20.85 25.47
C PHE A 295 -18.26 -20.05 24.78
N TYR A 296 -18.07 -19.81 23.49
CA TYR A 296 -19.04 -19.12 22.65
C TYR A 296 -20.43 -19.78 22.67
N VAL A 297 -21.49 -18.97 22.73
CA VAL A 297 -22.89 -19.40 22.74
C VAL A 297 -23.65 -18.87 21.51
N SER A 298 -23.57 -17.56 21.24
CA SER A 298 -24.37 -16.91 20.19
C SER A 298 -23.84 -15.53 19.80
N GLY A 299 -24.39 -14.94 18.73
CA GLY A 299 -24.07 -13.58 18.26
C GLY A 299 -23.17 -13.48 17.03
N ASN A 300 -22.88 -14.58 16.33
CA ASN A 300 -22.03 -14.55 15.14
C ASN A 300 -22.68 -13.67 14.07
N ASN A 301 -21.88 -12.95 13.28
CA ASN A 301 -22.36 -12.03 12.27
C ASN A 301 -23.14 -10.84 12.88
N THR A 302 -22.85 -10.48 14.13
CA THR A 302 -23.32 -9.27 14.84
C THR A 302 -22.13 -8.56 15.50
N ASN A 303 -22.34 -7.41 16.15
CA ASN A 303 -21.30 -6.71 16.91
C ASN A 303 -21.20 -7.17 18.38
N THR A 304 -22.02 -8.14 18.80
CA THR A 304 -22.09 -8.59 20.18
C THR A 304 -22.04 -10.12 20.23
N LEU A 305 -21.04 -10.67 20.93
CA LEU A 305 -20.85 -12.10 21.09
C LEU A 305 -21.11 -12.53 22.53
N HIS A 306 -21.82 -13.64 22.70
CA HIS A 306 -22.16 -14.18 24.01
C HIS A 306 -21.32 -15.40 24.35
N TYR A 307 -20.86 -15.49 25.59
CA TYR A 307 -20.02 -16.56 26.11
C TYR A 307 -20.58 -17.12 27.42
N ARG A 308 -20.29 -18.38 27.70
CA ARG A 308 -20.72 -19.07 28.92
C ARG A 308 -19.58 -19.78 29.62
N TYR A 309 -19.56 -19.65 30.94
CA TYR A 309 -18.66 -20.38 31.82
C TYR A 309 -19.44 -21.16 32.88
N VAL A 310 -18.97 -22.36 33.23
CA VAL A 310 -19.46 -23.12 34.39
C VAL A 310 -18.35 -23.11 35.43
N VAL A 311 -18.62 -22.56 36.61
CA VAL A 311 -17.65 -22.48 37.70
C VAL A 311 -17.16 -23.87 38.07
N GLN A 312 -15.86 -24.09 38.06
CA GLN A 312 -15.22 -25.34 38.44
C GLN A 312 -14.69 -25.25 39.87
N ALA A 313 -14.46 -26.41 40.50
CA ALA A 313 -13.82 -26.44 41.82
C ALA A 313 -12.39 -25.88 41.73
N GLY A 314 -12.01 -25.04 42.69
CA GLY A 314 -10.69 -24.40 42.77
C GLY A 314 -10.56 -23.08 42.00
N ASP A 315 -11.64 -22.59 41.37
CA ASP A 315 -11.67 -21.33 40.60
C ASP A 315 -11.78 -20.06 41.46
N ASP A 316 -11.32 -20.13 42.70
CA ASP A 316 -11.47 -19.07 43.68
C ASP A 316 -10.89 -17.73 43.18
N THR A 317 -11.69 -16.67 43.29
CA THR A 317 -11.26 -15.31 42.99
C THR A 317 -12.18 -14.26 43.62
N LEU A 318 -11.58 -13.20 44.14
CA LEU A 318 -12.29 -12.02 44.64
C LEU A 318 -12.85 -11.12 43.53
N ALA A 319 -12.28 -11.20 42.33
CA ALA A 319 -12.70 -10.41 41.18
C ALA A 319 -12.34 -11.14 39.88
N LEU A 320 -13.36 -11.68 39.22
CA LEU A 320 -13.18 -12.32 37.92
C LEU A 320 -12.80 -11.30 36.84
N GLN A 321 -11.72 -11.58 36.11
CA GLN A 321 -11.20 -10.72 35.05
C GLN A 321 -11.31 -11.40 33.68
N ASN A 322 -11.31 -10.62 32.60
CA ASN A 322 -11.04 -11.15 31.25
C ASN A 322 -9.52 -11.26 31.01
N GLY A 323 -9.12 -12.10 30.05
CA GLY A 323 -7.76 -12.16 29.53
C GLY A 323 -7.45 -11.05 28.52
N MET A 324 -6.31 -11.14 27.84
CA MET A 324 -5.80 -10.10 26.93
C MET A 324 -6.33 -10.18 25.49
N ILE A 325 -6.59 -11.39 24.98
CA ILE A 325 -6.98 -11.61 23.57
C ILE A 325 -8.17 -12.56 23.57
N LEU A 326 -9.23 -12.20 22.85
CA LEU A 326 -10.36 -13.07 22.61
C LEU A 326 -9.93 -14.18 21.67
N GLY A 327 -10.10 -15.44 22.06
CA GLY A 327 -9.72 -16.57 21.22
C GLY A 327 -10.68 -16.75 20.07
N GLY A 328 -10.19 -16.78 18.83
CA GLY A 328 -10.98 -17.00 17.61
C GLY A 328 -10.41 -16.24 16.41
N ASP A 329 -10.79 -16.66 15.21
CA ASP A 329 -10.42 -16.01 13.96
C ASP A 329 -11.56 -15.09 13.50
N PHE A 330 -11.48 -13.82 13.91
CA PHE A 330 -12.51 -12.82 13.62
C PHE A 330 -12.21 -12.05 12.34
N VAL A 331 -13.22 -11.91 11.50
CA VAL A 331 -13.18 -11.10 10.29
C VAL A 331 -14.30 -10.06 10.27
N ASP A 332 -14.05 -8.91 9.67
CA ASP A 332 -15.06 -7.88 9.46
C ASP A 332 -15.94 -8.18 8.22
N ALA A 333 -16.87 -7.27 7.91
CA ALA A 333 -17.75 -7.38 6.74
C ALA A 333 -16.98 -7.45 5.40
N THR A 334 -15.75 -6.94 5.38
CA THR A 334 -14.84 -7.00 4.22
C THR A 334 -13.90 -8.20 4.29
N SER A 335 -14.11 -9.17 5.18
CA SER A 335 -13.23 -10.33 5.37
C SER A 335 -11.79 -10.00 5.80
N LEU A 336 -11.53 -8.81 6.35
CA LEU A 336 -10.23 -8.48 6.92
C LEU A 336 -10.13 -9.00 8.35
N ASN A 337 -8.94 -9.44 8.75
CA ASN A 337 -8.70 -9.91 10.11
C ASN A 337 -8.90 -8.78 11.12
N VAL A 338 -9.63 -9.09 12.18
CA VAL A 338 -9.93 -8.19 13.31
C VAL A 338 -8.99 -8.51 14.46
N ALA A 339 -8.29 -7.48 14.96
CA ALA A 339 -7.47 -7.64 16.15
C ALA A 339 -8.36 -7.71 17.40
N ALA A 340 -8.61 -8.92 17.90
CA ALA A 340 -9.52 -9.17 19.01
C ALA A 340 -8.86 -8.96 20.39
N ASN A 341 -8.10 -7.87 20.54
CA ASN A 341 -7.54 -7.47 21.83
C ASN A 341 -8.68 -7.09 22.76
N LEU A 342 -8.70 -7.70 23.95
CA LEU A 342 -9.67 -7.41 24.99
C LEU A 342 -9.21 -6.19 25.82
N PRO A 343 -10.13 -5.44 26.43
CA PRO A 343 -9.76 -4.35 27.32
C PRO A 343 -8.88 -4.82 28.48
N GLU A 344 -7.82 -4.05 28.76
CA GLU A 344 -6.91 -4.32 29.88
C GLU A 344 -7.63 -4.18 31.23
N THR A 345 -7.16 -4.94 32.22
CA THR A 345 -7.64 -4.83 33.60
C THR A 345 -7.48 -3.39 34.11
N GLY A 346 -8.53 -2.85 34.75
CA GLY A 346 -8.57 -1.47 35.23
C GLY A 346 -9.13 -0.47 34.22
N ALA A 347 -9.37 -0.88 32.96
CA ALA A 347 -10.18 -0.08 32.05
C ALA A 347 -11.66 -0.21 32.44
N ASN A 348 -12.42 0.90 32.46
CA ASN A 348 -13.87 0.98 32.79
C ASN A 348 -14.79 0.13 31.88
N VAL A 349 -14.21 -0.59 30.92
CA VAL A 349 -14.87 -1.44 29.93
C VAL A 349 -14.41 -2.90 30.00
N SER A 350 -13.50 -3.23 30.93
CA SER A 350 -13.06 -4.60 31.24
C SER A 350 -14.06 -5.33 32.13
N LEU A 351 -14.01 -6.66 32.17
CA LEU A 351 -14.96 -7.47 32.93
C LEU A 351 -14.96 -7.14 34.43
N ALA A 352 -13.77 -6.96 35.03
CA ALA A 352 -13.66 -6.68 36.46
C ALA A 352 -14.19 -5.30 36.86
N GLU A 353 -14.17 -4.33 35.94
CA GLU A 353 -14.69 -2.97 36.20
C GLU A 353 -16.18 -2.84 35.86
N THR A 354 -16.66 -3.67 34.93
CA THR A 354 -18.07 -3.66 34.52
C THR A 354 -18.95 -4.61 35.33
N SER A 355 -18.35 -5.53 36.10
CA SER A 355 -19.07 -6.56 36.84
C SER A 355 -18.33 -6.98 38.11
N LEU A 356 -19.07 -7.13 39.22
CA LEU A 356 -18.54 -7.54 40.51
C LEU A 356 -18.86 -9.02 40.74
N LEU A 357 -18.07 -9.88 40.10
CA LEU A 357 -18.21 -11.33 40.20
C LEU A 357 -17.11 -11.91 41.10
N VAL A 358 -17.53 -12.46 42.23
CA VAL A 358 -16.70 -13.23 43.15
C VAL A 358 -16.97 -14.70 42.92
N ILE A 359 -15.92 -15.51 42.80
CA ILE A 359 -16.03 -16.96 42.77
C ILE A 359 -15.45 -17.49 44.08
N ASP A 360 -16.27 -18.20 44.84
CA ASP A 360 -15.88 -18.85 46.07
C ASP A 360 -16.13 -20.35 45.92
N THR A 361 -15.04 -21.10 45.90
CA THR A 361 -15.10 -22.57 45.73
C THR A 361 -14.50 -23.31 46.92
N ILE A 362 -14.10 -22.57 47.96
CA ILE A 362 -13.50 -23.13 49.16
C ILE A 362 -14.64 -23.33 50.17
N PRO A 363 -14.99 -24.58 50.52
CA PRO A 363 -15.99 -24.78 51.56
C PRO A 363 -15.44 -24.34 52.92
N PRO A 364 -16.31 -23.86 53.83
CA PRO A 364 -15.89 -23.51 55.17
C PRO A 364 -15.31 -24.70 55.93
N THR A 365 -14.35 -24.43 56.81
CA THR A 365 -13.80 -25.48 57.68
C THR A 365 -14.89 -26.02 58.62
N ALA A 366 -14.80 -27.29 58.99
CA ALA A 366 -15.73 -27.86 59.95
C ALA A 366 -15.60 -27.14 61.31
N PRO A 367 -16.71 -26.88 62.03
CA PRO A 367 -16.62 -26.40 63.40
C PRO A 367 -15.87 -27.43 64.27
N SER A 368 -15.14 -26.94 65.27
CA SER A 368 -14.36 -27.80 66.17
C SER A 368 -14.77 -27.60 67.63
N SER A 369 -14.30 -28.46 68.53
CA SER A 369 -14.59 -28.37 69.97
C SER A 369 -16.09 -28.32 70.29
N ILE A 370 -16.92 -29.08 69.55
CA ILE A 370 -18.36 -29.14 69.78
C ILE A 370 -18.58 -29.75 71.17
N GLY A 371 -19.18 -28.96 72.06
CA GLY A 371 -19.35 -29.30 73.46
C GLY A 371 -20.72 -28.92 73.99
N PHE A 372 -21.11 -29.62 75.06
CA PHE A 372 -22.30 -29.35 75.84
C PHE A 372 -21.89 -28.93 77.24
N ASN A 373 -22.62 -27.98 77.83
CA ASN A 373 -22.38 -27.54 79.21
C ASN A 373 -22.67 -28.67 80.22
N THR A 374 -23.61 -29.56 79.91
CA THR A 374 -23.98 -30.69 80.77
C THR A 374 -24.02 -32.00 80.00
N ALA A 375 -23.71 -33.12 80.68
CA ALA A 375 -23.79 -34.46 80.09
C ALA A 375 -25.23 -35.00 79.96
N ILE A 376 -26.16 -34.44 80.74
CA ILE A 376 -27.58 -34.82 80.78
C ILE A 376 -28.41 -33.54 80.92
N SER A 377 -29.53 -33.44 80.20
CA SER A 377 -30.57 -32.41 80.40
C SER A 377 -31.94 -33.07 80.54
N SER A 378 -32.68 -32.71 81.59
CA SER A 378 -34.05 -33.19 81.86
C SER A 378 -35.13 -32.17 81.49
N THR A 379 -34.74 -30.97 81.06
CA THR A 379 -35.65 -29.84 80.78
C THR A 379 -35.91 -29.63 79.29
N GLY A 380 -35.15 -30.30 78.41
CA GLY A 380 -35.20 -30.09 76.96
C GLY A 380 -34.42 -28.87 76.47
N ASN A 381 -33.84 -28.09 77.39
CA ASN A 381 -32.97 -26.95 77.10
C ASN A 381 -31.53 -27.30 77.51
N PHE A 382 -30.58 -26.96 76.66
CA PHE A 382 -29.15 -27.10 76.92
C PHE A 382 -28.36 -26.14 76.03
N ASP A 383 -27.18 -25.74 76.48
CA ASP A 383 -26.27 -24.90 75.71
C ASP A 383 -25.28 -25.75 74.94
N VAL A 384 -25.08 -25.40 73.67
CA VAL A 384 -24.04 -25.97 72.81
C VAL A 384 -23.02 -24.89 72.51
N SER A 385 -21.74 -25.25 72.58
CA SER A 385 -20.64 -24.38 72.17
C SER A 385 -19.77 -25.09 71.14
N TRP A 386 -19.14 -24.30 70.27
CA TRP A 386 -18.16 -24.78 69.30
C TRP A 386 -17.18 -23.65 68.97
N SER A 387 -16.01 -24.03 68.49
CA SER A 387 -15.10 -23.11 67.80
C SER A 387 -15.63 -22.86 66.39
N THR A 388 -15.67 -21.59 65.99
CA THR A 388 -16.25 -21.15 64.71
C THR A 388 -15.48 -21.72 63.52
N SER A 389 -16.22 -21.97 62.45
CA SER A 389 -15.66 -22.28 61.13
C SER A 389 -14.94 -21.05 60.58
N THR A 390 -13.93 -21.30 59.75
CA THR A 390 -13.17 -20.26 59.06
C THR A 390 -13.48 -20.32 57.57
N ASP A 391 -14.00 -19.22 57.05
CA ASP A 391 -14.19 -18.97 55.62
C ASP A 391 -14.39 -17.46 55.40
N LEU A 392 -13.97 -16.96 54.23
CA LEU A 392 -14.07 -15.53 53.92
C LEU A 392 -15.54 -15.06 53.82
N TYR A 393 -16.44 -15.95 53.45
CA TYR A 393 -17.85 -15.67 53.20
C TYR A 393 -18.79 -16.61 53.99
N PHE A 394 -18.33 -17.06 55.16
CA PHE A 394 -19.12 -17.85 56.09
C PHE A 394 -20.47 -17.19 56.41
N LEU A 395 -21.56 -17.95 56.34
CA LEU A 395 -22.92 -17.46 56.64
C LEU A 395 -23.42 -17.94 58.00
N THR A 396 -23.65 -19.24 58.13
CA THR A 396 -24.30 -19.82 59.30
C THR A 396 -23.80 -21.22 59.59
N HIS A 397 -23.87 -21.61 60.86
CA HIS A 397 -23.83 -23.01 61.27
C HIS A 397 -25.25 -23.57 61.24
N ASN A 398 -25.39 -24.81 60.77
CA ASN A 398 -26.63 -25.58 60.92
C ASN A 398 -26.43 -26.58 62.05
N LEU A 399 -27.07 -26.35 63.19
CA LEU A 399 -27.04 -27.29 64.31
C LEU A 399 -28.09 -28.38 64.08
N LYS A 400 -27.71 -29.64 64.33
CA LYS A 400 -28.60 -30.80 64.31
C LYS A 400 -28.36 -31.67 65.54
N LEU A 401 -29.43 -32.30 66.03
CA LEU A 401 -29.38 -33.23 67.16
C LEU A 401 -29.71 -34.64 66.69
N CYS A 402 -29.01 -35.62 67.22
CA CYS A 402 -29.13 -37.02 66.84
C CYS A 402 -29.60 -37.86 68.03
N SER A 403 -30.33 -38.94 67.77
CA SER A 403 -30.71 -39.89 68.82
C SER A 403 -29.57 -40.79 69.27
N ASP A 404 -28.48 -40.87 68.50
CA ASP A 404 -27.29 -41.66 68.76
C ASP A 404 -26.01 -40.80 68.77
N ILE A 405 -24.99 -41.28 69.50
CA ILE A 405 -23.73 -40.54 69.74
C ILE A 405 -22.88 -40.34 68.49
N ASP A 406 -23.02 -41.22 67.50
CA ASP A 406 -22.28 -41.17 66.24
C ASP A 406 -23.07 -40.47 65.12
N CYS A 407 -24.27 -39.96 65.43
CA CYS A 407 -25.18 -39.35 64.46
C CYS A 407 -25.41 -40.21 63.20
N SER A 408 -25.37 -41.53 63.36
CA SER A 408 -25.47 -42.52 62.29
C SER A 408 -26.91 -42.80 61.87
N VAL A 409 -27.89 -42.41 62.69
CA VAL A 409 -29.33 -42.53 62.40
C VAL A 409 -30.08 -41.24 62.71
N SER A 410 -30.83 -40.75 61.70
CA SER A 410 -31.88 -39.72 61.79
C SER A 410 -31.62 -38.54 62.74
N CYS A 411 -30.94 -37.49 62.25
CA CYS A 411 -30.81 -36.22 62.95
C CYS A 411 -32.08 -35.35 62.79
N THR A 412 -32.54 -34.70 63.86
CA THR A 412 -33.72 -33.83 63.88
C THR A 412 -33.41 -32.44 64.42
N GLY A 413 -34.18 -31.44 63.96
CA GLY A 413 -34.08 -30.04 64.41
C GLY A 413 -32.91 -29.31 63.75
N THR A 414 -33.21 -28.34 62.87
CA THR A 414 -32.20 -27.44 62.30
C THR A 414 -32.42 -26.05 62.88
N THR A 415 -31.46 -25.54 63.62
CA THR A 415 -31.37 -24.11 63.95
C THR A 415 -30.18 -23.53 63.20
N ALA A 416 -30.43 -22.48 62.43
CA ALA A 416 -29.39 -21.72 61.75
C ALA A 416 -28.89 -20.65 62.72
N GLU A 417 -27.66 -20.80 63.18
CA GLU A 417 -27.01 -19.80 64.03
C GLU A 417 -26.02 -19.01 63.17
N ALA A 418 -26.08 -17.68 63.26
CA ALA A 418 -25.13 -16.83 62.56
C ALA A 418 -23.71 -17.07 63.11
N GLY A 419 -22.72 -17.15 62.22
CA GLY A 419 -21.32 -17.12 62.65
C GLY A 419 -21.01 -15.78 63.30
N ILE A 420 -20.38 -15.79 64.47
CA ILE A 420 -19.81 -14.58 65.10
C ILE A 420 -18.41 -14.35 64.55
#